data_AF-A0A842XE41-F1
#
_entry.id   AF-A0A842XE41-F1
#
_cell.length_a   1.000
_cell.length_b   1.000
_cell.length_c   1.000
_cell.angle_alpha   90.00
_cell.angle_beta   90.00
_cell.angle_gamma   90.00
#
_symmetry.space_group_name_H-M   'P 1'
#
loop_
_entity.id
_entity.type
_entity.pdbx_description
1 polymer ?
#
loop_
_entity_poly.entity_id
_entity_poly.type
_entity_poly.pdbx_seq_one_letter_code
_entity_poly.pdbx_strand_id
1 'polypeptide(L)'
;MKSCIDVIFQRRSIRNFKNDPVPDEILFQLIRAAQYAPSSWNRQPWRFIVIREREKLKTISGLLPYGKFLSRVPMAIAIVASERESDLWLVDGSIAAQNLMLAAENFDLVPAG
;
A
#
# COMPACT_ATOMS: atom_id res chain seq x y z
N MET A 1 -20.84 -6.67 -4.22
CA MET A 1 -19.89 -5.82 -3.49
C MET A 1 -19.56 -6.55 -2.21
N LYS A 2 -18.27 -6.83 -1.91
CA LYS A 2 -17.88 -7.47 -0.65
C LYS A 2 -18.29 -6.56 0.52
N SER A 3 -18.76 -7.10 1.65
CA SER A 3 -18.97 -6.26 2.83
C SER A 3 -17.61 -5.83 3.40
N CYS A 4 -17.58 -4.76 4.21
CA CYS A 4 -16.36 -4.33 4.87
C CYS A 4 -15.72 -5.45 5.70
N ILE A 5 -16.54 -6.22 6.42
CA ILE A 5 -16.09 -7.35 7.23
C ILE A 5 -15.53 -8.48 6.36
N ASP A 6 -16.15 -8.78 5.22
CA ASP A 6 -15.64 -9.80 4.30
C ASP A 6 -14.26 -9.44 3.75
N VAL A 7 -14.05 -8.18 3.36
CA VAL A 7 -12.74 -7.69 2.88
C VAL A 7 -11.67 -7.86 3.95
N ILE A 8 -11.98 -7.54 5.20
CA ILE A 8 -11.05 -7.69 6.33
C ILE A 8 -10.66 -9.16 6.53
N PHE A 9 -11.64 -10.08 6.48
CA PHE A 9 -11.40 -11.51 6.70
C PHE A 9 -10.72 -12.21 5.52
N GLN A 10 -10.92 -11.74 4.29
CA GLN A 10 -10.30 -12.32 3.09
C GLN A 10 -8.88 -11.84 2.84
N ARG A 11 -8.51 -10.65 3.35
CA ARG A 11 -7.21 -10.03 3.13
C ARG A 11 -6.05 -10.96 3.55
N ARG A 12 -5.14 -11.22 2.62
CA ARG A 12 -3.94 -12.06 2.80
C ARG A 12 -2.69 -11.45 2.19
N SER A 13 -1.53 -11.82 2.68
CA SER A 13 -0.26 -11.30 2.18
C SER A 13 0.15 -12.00 0.88
N ILE A 14 0.04 -11.29 -0.23
CA ILE A 14 0.33 -11.80 -1.58
C ILE A 14 1.77 -11.44 -1.96
N ARG A 15 2.49 -12.39 -2.56
CA ARG A 15 3.87 -12.21 -3.05
C ARG A 15 4.05 -12.63 -4.51
N ASN A 16 2.97 -13.06 -5.16
CA ASN A 16 2.92 -13.37 -6.58
C ASN A 16 1.89 -12.46 -7.24
N PHE A 17 2.32 -11.60 -8.16
CA PHE A 17 1.51 -10.55 -8.74
C PHE A 17 1.43 -10.73 -10.25
N LYS A 18 0.31 -10.32 -10.83
CA LYS A 18 0.23 -10.10 -12.27
C LYS A 18 1.11 -8.92 -12.65
N ASN A 19 1.62 -8.93 -13.87
CA ASN A 19 2.46 -7.84 -14.39
C ASN A 19 1.62 -6.79 -15.15
N ASP A 20 0.29 -6.87 -15.07
CA ASP A 20 -0.61 -5.91 -15.68
C ASP A 20 -0.42 -4.53 -15.03
N PRO A 21 -0.40 -3.44 -15.81
CA PRO A 21 -0.32 -2.09 -15.25
C PRO A 21 -1.56 -1.80 -14.40
N VAL A 22 -1.35 -1.14 -13.26
CA VAL A 22 -2.46 -0.64 -12.42
C VAL A 22 -2.95 0.70 -13.00
N PRO A 23 -4.24 0.81 -13.37
CA PRO A 23 -4.82 2.07 -13.83
C PRO A 23 -4.66 3.20 -12.81
N ASP A 24 -4.47 4.43 -13.30
CA ASP A 24 -4.28 5.61 -12.43
C ASP A 24 -5.52 5.88 -11.58
N GLU A 25 -6.73 5.60 -12.07
CA GLU A 25 -7.96 5.75 -11.32
C GLU A 25 -7.98 4.86 -10.07
N ILE A 26 -7.54 3.61 -10.22
CA ILE A 26 -7.45 2.66 -9.11
C ILE A 26 -6.36 3.11 -8.15
N LEU A 27 -5.18 3.49 -8.66
CA LEU A 27 -4.09 4.04 -7.84
C LEU A 27 -4.56 5.22 -6.98
N PHE A 28 -5.28 6.17 -7.55
CA PHE A 28 -5.79 7.32 -6.82
C PHE A 28 -6.84 6.93 -5.78
N GLN A 29 -7.66 5.92 -6.05
CA GLN A 29 -8.60 5.38 -5.05
C GLN A 29 -7.87 4.70 -3.88
N LEU A 30 -6.79 3.97 -4.14
CA LEU A 30 -5.95 3.37 -3.09
C LEU A 30 -5.31 4.44 -2.20
N ILE A 31 -4.73 5.48 -2.81
CA ILE A 31 -4.11 6.59 -2.08
C ILE A 31 -5.17 7.35 -1.28
N ARG A 32 -6.34 7.61 -1.88
CA ARG A 32 -7.45 8.27 -1.19
C ARG A 32 -7.91 7.45 0.01
N ALA A 33 -8.08 6.13 -0.12
CA ALA A 33 -8.44 5.28 1.02
C ALA A 33 -7.42 5.40 2.17
N ALA A 34 -6.12 5.43 1.83
CA ALA A 34 -5.05 5.63 2.80
C ALA A 34 -5.11 7.00 3.50
N GLN A 35 -5.42 8.06 2.76
CA GLN A 35 -5.59 9.43 3.32
C GLN A 35 -6.78 9.54 4.27
N TYR A 36 -7.80 8.70 4.12
CA TYR A 36 -8.97 8.66 5.01
C TYR A 36 -8.72 7.85 6.29
N ALA A 37 -7.49 7.35 6.52
CA ALA A 37 -7.14 6.79 7.80
C ALA A 37 -7.16 7.88 8.89
N PRO A 38 -7.50 7.54 10.15
CA PRO A 38 -7.35 8.49 11.24
C PRO A 38 -5.88 8.92 11.38
N SER A 39 -5.63 10.09 11.95
CA SER A 39 -4.29 10.47 12.41
C SER A 39 -4.36 11.25 13.71
N SER A 40 -3.32 11.11 14.53
CA SER A 40 -3.14 11.91 15.74
C SER A 40 -3.29 13.40 15.41
N TRP A 41 -4.23 14.08 16.09
CA TRP A 41 -4.56 15.50 15.86
C TRP A 41 -4.82 15.90 14.39
N ASN A 42 -5.25 14.93 13.56
CA ASN A 42 -5.41 15.11 12.12
C ASN A 42 -4.13 15.60 11.39
N ARG A 43 -2.94 15.26 11.91
CA ARG A 43 -1.65 15.71 11.38
C ARG A 43 -1.33 15.15 10.00
N GLN A 44 -1.89 13.99 9.66
CA GLN A 44 -1.67 13.31 8.38
C GLN A 44 -0.17 13.20 8.02
N PRO A 45 0.66 12.61 8.90
CA PRO A 45 2.13 12.68 8.79
C PRO A 45 2.72 11.81 7.67
N TRP A 46 1.87 11.20 6.83
CA TRP A 46 2.26 10.24 5.81
C TRP A 46 2.48 10.90 4.43
N ARG A 47 3.39 10.30 3.66
CA ARG A 47 3.60 10.54 2.24
C ARG A 47 3.54 9.19 1.50
N PHE A 48 2.91 9.20 0.33
CA PHE A 48 2.75 8.03 -0.52
C PHE A 48 3.62 8.22 -1.77
N ILE A 49 4.70 7.45 -1.85
CA ILE A 49 5.64 7.51 -2.98
C ILE A 49 5.31 6.38 -3.94
N VAL A 50 4.86 6.73 -5.13
CA VAL A 50 4.56 5.78 -6.20
C VAL A 50 5.83 5.46 -6.98
N ILE A 51 6.19 4.18 -7.05
CA ILE A 51 7.41 3.69 -7.69
C ILE A 51 7.02 2.79 -8.86
N ARG A 52 7.19 3.28 -10.08
CA ARG A 52 6.98 2.53 -11.34
C ARG A 52 8.28 2.18 -12.07
N GLU A 53 9.38 2.83 -11.69
CA GLU A 53 10.68 2.63 -12.33
C GLU A 53 11.25 1.25 -11.99
N ARG A 54 11.45 0.43 -13.02
CA ARG A 54 11.88 -0.96 -12.88
C ARG A 54 13.20 -1.11 -12.13
N GLU A 55 14.17 -0.23 -12.40
CA GLU A 55 15.48 -0.27 -11.74
C GLU A 55 15.37 0.06 -10.25
N LYS A 56 14.57 1.06 -9.87
CA LYS A 56 14.30 1.35 -8.44
C LYS A 56 13.65 0.17 -7.72
N LEU A 57 12.66 -0.47 -8.36
CA LEU A 57 12.01 -1.66 -7.80
C LEU A 57 13.00 -2.82 -7.60
N LYS A 58 13.90 -3.07 -8.56
CA LYS A 58 14.97 -4.07 -8.42
C LYS A 58 15.92 -3.71 -7.28
N THR A 59 16.36 -2.46 -7.19
CA THR A 59 17.25 -2.00 -6.11
C THR A 59 16.61 -2.25 -4.74
N ILE A 60 15.37 -1.78 -4.54
CA ILE A 60 14.65 -1.97 -3.27
C ILE A 60 14.46 -3.46 -2.96
N SER A 61 14.18 -4.27 -3.99
CA SER A 61 14.04 -5.72 -3.84
C SER A 61 15.29 -6.39 -3.28
N GLY A 62 16.49 -5.89 -3.62
CA GLY A 62 17.76 -6.35 -3.09
C GLY A 62 18.06 -5.90 -1.65
N LEU A 63 17.39 -4.85 -1.16
CA LEU A 63 17.60 -4.29 0.18
C LEU A 63 16.70 -4.94 1.25
N LEU A 64 15.61 -5.59 0.85
CA LEU A 64 14.59 -6.11 1.76
C LEU A 64 14.67 -7.64 1.87
N PRO A 65 14.86 -8.23 3.08
CA PRO A 65 14.97 -9.68 3.28
C PRO A 65 13.82 -10.49 2.67
N TYR A 66 12.60 -9.93 2.72
CA TYR A 66 11.38 -10.56 2.21
C TYR A 66 10.77 -9.81 1.01
N GLY A 67 11.52 -8.88 0.40
CA GLY A 67 11.04 -8.02 -0.69
C GLY A 67 11.43 -8.47 -2.09
N LYS A 68 11.93 -9.70 -2.27
CA LYS A 68 12.36 -10.24 -3.59
C LYS A 68 11.28 -10.16 -4.67
N PHE A 69 10.00 -10.16 -4.30
CA PHE A 69 8.87 -10.05 -5.22
C PHE A 69 8.78 -8.67 -5.89
N LEU A 70 9.31 -7.60 -5.26
CA LEU A 70 9.27 -6.24 -5.81
C LEU A 70 9.99 -6.12 -7.16
N SER A 71 10.99 -6.97 -7.40
CA SER A 71 11.65 -7.05 -8.70
C SER A 71 10.74 -7.49 -9.85
N ARG A 72 9.50 -7.93 -9.58
CA ARG A 72 8.55 -8.46 -10.56
C ARG A 72 7.22 -7.71 -10.63
N VAL A 73 6.94 -6.80 -9.72
CA VAL A 73 5.67 -6.04 -9.71
C VAL A 73 5.69 -4.89 -10.72
N PRO A 74 4.52 -4.46 -11.23
CA PRO A 74 4.39 -3.30 -12.11
C PRO A 74 4.60 -1.97 -11.36
N MET A 75 4.32 -1.93 -10.06
CA MET A 75 4.56 -0.77 -9.21
C MET A 75 4.61 -1.14 -7.72
N ALA A 76 5.16 -0.23 -6.91
CA ALA A 76 5.04 -0.26 -5.46
C ALA A 76 4.63 1.11 -4.91
N ILE A 77 4.02 1.14 -3.72
CA ILE A 77 3.75 2.36 -2.96
C ILE A 77 4.56 2.28 -1.68
N ALA A 78 5.51 3.19 -1.51
CA ALA A 78 6.21 3.36 -0.24
C ALA A 78 5.44 4.36 0.63
N ILE A 79 5.08 3.93 1.85
CA ILE A 79 4.43 4.78 2.84
C ILE A 79 5.50 5.24 3.81
N VAL A 80 5.72 6.55 3.85
CA VAL A 80 6.71 7.18 4.72
C VAL A 80 5.95 8.06 5.68
N ALA A 81 6.14 7.87 6.98
CA ALA A 81 5.60 8.76 8.00
C ALA A 81 6.76 9.34 8.82
N SER A 82 6.61 10.58 9.29
CA SER A 82 7.69 11.29 9.99
C SER A 82 7.36 11.56 11.45
N GLU A 83 8.28 11.21 12.35
CA GLU A 83 8.25 11.58 13.77
C GLU A 83 8.23 13.09 14.00
N ARG A 84 8.68 13.88 13.02
CA ARG A 84 8.65 15.35 13.10
C ARG A 84 7.24 15.91 12.93
N GLU A 85 6.34 15.15 12.30
CA GLU A 85 4.97 15.57 12.01
C GLU A 85 3.96 14.99 13.02
N SER A 86 4.28 13.88 13.70
CA SER A 86 3.42 13.24 14.70
C SER A 86 4.22 12.38 15.69
N ASP A 87 3.89 12.48 16.97
CA ASP A 87 4.42 11.57 18.02
C ASP A 87 3.96 10.12 17.82
N LEU A 88 2.88 9.92 17.07
CA LEU A 88 2.30 8.61 16.74
C LEU A 88 2.51 8.25 15.26
N TRP A 89 3.51 8.83 14.60
CA TRP A 89 3.78 8.65 13.17
C TRP A 89 3.77 7.20 12.70
N LEU A 90 4.29 6.27 13.51
CA LEU A 90 4.33 4.85 13.18
C LEU A 90 2.93 4.24 13.16
N VAL A 91 2.09 4.60 14.15
CA VAL A 91 0.69 4.16 14.22
C VAL A 91 -0.10 4.78 13.08
N ASP A 92 0.04 6.10 12.88
CA ASP A 92 -0.59 6.87 11.80
C ASP A 92 -0.26 6.29 10.41
N GLY A 93 1.01 5.97 10.17
CA GLY A 93 1.43 5.34 8.92
C GLY A 93 0.90 3.91 8.77
N SER A 94 0.79 3.15 9.87
CA SER A 94 0.31 1.76 9.86
C SER A 94 -1.19 1.67 9.54
N ILE A 95 -2.00 2.58 10.08
CA ILE A 95 -3.44 2.63 9.78
C ILE A 95 -3.71 3.12 8.35
N ALA A 96 -2.91 4.06 7.84
CA ALA A 96 -2.93 4.43 6.42
C ALA A 96 -2.57 3.24 5.51
N ALA A 97 -1.55 2.47 5.87
CA ALA A 97 -1.18 1.25 5.16
C ALA A 97 -2.30 0.20 5.18
N GLN A 98 -2.96 0.02 6.32
CA GLN A 98 -4.06 -0.94 6.45
C GLN A 98 -5.26 -0.55 5.59
N ASN A 99 -5.66 0.73 5.58
CA ASN A 99 -6.72 1.20 4.69
C ASN A 99 -6.38 0.97 3.21
N LEU A 100 -5.12 1.24 2.81
CA LEU A 100 -4.65 0.99 1.46
C LEU A 100 -4.75 -0.49 1.08
N MET A 101 -4.32 -1.39 1.98
CA MET A 101 -4.37 -2.83 1.74
C MET A 101 -5.81 -3.36 1.63
N LEU A 102 -6.73 -2.88 2.47
CA LEU A 102 -8.15 -3.25 2.37
C LEU A 102 -8.79 -2.73 1.08
N ALA A 103 -8.44 -1.51 0.65
CA ALA A 103 -8.88 -0.99 -0.64
C ALA A 103 -8.37 -1.86 -1.80
N ALA A 104 -7.11 -2.29 -1.75
CA ALA A 104 -6.53 -3.16 -2.79
C ALA A 104 -7.22 -4.53 -2.87
N GLU A 105 -7.61 -5.12 -1.74
CA GLU A 105 -8.39 -6.36 -1.67
C GLU A 105 -9.80 -6.21 -2.27
N ASN A 106 -10.39 -5.02 -2.19
CA ASN A 106 -11.69 -4.74 -2.80
C ASN A 106 -11.63 -4.57 -4.32
N PHE A 107 -10.48 -4.18 -4.89
CA PHE A 107 -10.29 -4.06 -6.34
C PHE A 107 -9.79 -5.36 -7.00
N ASP A 108 -9.70 -6.46 -6.25
CA ASP A 108 -9.18 -7.75 -6.71
C ASP A 108 -7.80 -7.63 -7.42
N LEU A 109 -7.01 -6.63 -7.04
CA LEU A 109 -5.65 -6.41 -7.55
C LEU A 109 -4.70 -7.52 -7.14
N VAL A 110 -5.05 -8.27 -6.09
CA VAL A 110 -4.28 -9.42 -5.63
C VAL A 110 -4.96 -10.69 -6.18
N PRO A 111 -4.22 -11.59 -6.86
CA PRO A 111 -4.82 -12.78 -7.43
C PRO A 111 -5.55 -13.63 -6.36
N ALA A 112 -6.71 -14.15 -6.74
CA ALA A 112 -7.29 -15.31 -6.08
C ALA A 112 -6.36 -16.52 -6.35
N GLY A 113 -5.29 -16.63 -5.57
CA GLY A 113 -4.59 -17.90 -5.37
C GLY A 113 -5.48 -18.94 -4.73
#